data_AF-A0A5C7PYJ7-F1
#
_entry.id   AF-A0A5C7PYJ7-F1
#
_cell.length_a   1.000
_cell.length_b   1.000
_cell.length_c   1.000
_cell.angle_alpha   90.00
_cell.angle_beta   90.00
_cell.angle_gamma   90.00
#
_symmetry.space_group_name_H-M   'P 1'
#
loop_
_entity.id
_entity.type
_entity.pdbx_description
1 polymer ?
#
loop_
_entity_poly.entity_id
_entity_poly.type
_entity_poly.pdbx_seq_one_letter_code
_entity_poly.pdbx_strand_id
1 'polypeptide(L)'
;MPQIKHRPQEFQVGRSTTLPAPYAGLNLRDDITALRPNEARVLENWVARSGNLGIRDGYADHATGIGADVQTLASFVGLTAQKMIAGAGGALYDVTMTGSATSLATGFGANRWQSALYNNRLMLVNGTDTPQSYDGSTVSASGWTGSGLTVTNLVNIAIVRNRVWLVENNSADVWYAAIGAITGACTKFQLSQIAAGGICMAIGSWSRDAGDGADDMTVFVMSTG
;
A
#
# COMPACT_ATOMS: atom_id res chain seq x y z
N MET A 1 -56.66 -13.88 -56.03
CA MET A 1 -55.36 -14.55 -55.81
C MET A 1 -54.89 -14.23 -54.40
N PRO A 2 -54.54 -15.21 -53.55
CA PRO A 2 -54.09 -14.93 -52.19
C PRO A 2 -52.65 -14.39 -52.21
N GLN A 3 -52.42 -13.27 -51.53
CA GLN A 3 -51.11 -12.64 -51.40
C GLN A 3 -50.35 -13.28 -50.24
N ILE A 4 -49.32 -14.07 -50.54
CA ILE A 4 -48.44 -14.70 -49.54
C ILE A 4 -47.56 -13.60 -48.93
N LYS A 5 -47.86 -13.21 -47.69
CA LYS A 5 -46.94 -12.41 -46.87
C LYS A 5 -45.80 -13.31 -46.40
N HIS A 6 -44.61 -13.15 -46.95
CA HIS A 6 -43.39 -13.72 -46.38
C HIS A 6 -43.18 -13.13 -44.98
N ARG A 7 -43.31 -13.98 -43.95
CA ARG A 7 -42.83 -13.64 -42.60
C ARG A 7 -41.30 -13.76 -42.64
N PRO A 8 -40.53 -12.76 -42.17
CA PRO A 8 -39.10 -12.95 -41.95
C PRO A 8 -38.93 -14.13 -40.99
N GLN A 9 -38.23 -15.17 -41.43
CA GLN A 9 -38.27 -16.48 -40.78
C GLN A 9 -37.28 -16.62 -39.62
N GLU A 10 -36.43 -15.63 -39.34
CA GLU A 10 -35.49 -15.68 -38.22
C GLU A 10 -35.32 -14.29 -37.60
N PHE A 11 -35.46 -14.20 -36.26
CA PHE A 11 -34.97 -13.05 -35.51
C PHE A 11 -33.44 -13.05 -35.59
N GLN A 12 -32.85 -11.90 -35.90
CA GLN A 12 -31.42 -11.74 -36.05
C GLN A 12 -30.70 -12.20 -34.76
N VAL A 13 -30.08 -13.37 -34.82
CA VAL A 13 -29.27 -13.92 -33.71
C VAL A 13 -27.99 -13.09 -33.65
N GLY A 14 -27.59 -12.66 -32.45
CA GLY A 14 -26.41 -11.81 -32.26
C GLY A 14 -25.17 -12.41 -32.93
N ARG A 15 -24.56 -11.67 -33.86
CA ARG A 15 -23.31 -12.05 -34.53
C ARG A 15 -22.14 -11.34 -33.85
N SER A 16 -21.11 -12.09 -33.47
CA SER A 16 -19.84 -11.48 -33.05
C SER A 16 -19.17 -10.82 -34.26
N THR A 17 -18.87 -9.53 -34.16
CA THR A 17 -18.11 -8.78 -35.17
C THR A 17 -16.77 -8.39 -34.57
N THR A 18 -15.69 -8.62 -35.32
CA THR A 18 -14.36 -8.16 -34.92
C THR A 18 -14.17 -6.73 -35.40
N LEU A 19 -14.04 -5.80 -34.46
CA LEU A 19 -13.62 -4.43 -34.75
C LEU A 19 -12.09 -4.38 -34.71
N PRO A 20 -11.40 -3.94 -35.78
CA PRO A 20 -9.95 -3.78 -35.74
C PRO A 20 -9.59 -2.70 -34.71
N ALA A 21 -8.42 -2.84 -34.08
CA ALA A 21 -7.91 -1.80 -33.21
C ALA A 21 -7.73 -0.49 -34.00
N PRO A 22 -8.06 0.67 -33.43
CA PRO A 22 -7.92 1.97 -34.08
C PRO A 22 -6.44 2.39 -34.16
N TYR A 23 -5.69 1.75 -35.06
CA TYR A 23 -4.25 1.96 -35.22
C TYR A 23 -3.88 3.34 -35.79
N ALA A 24 -4.85 4.08 -36.36
CA ALA A 24 -4.66 5.47 -36.73
C ALA A 24 -4.82 6.45 -35.55
N GLY A 25 -5.18 5.95 -34.36
CA GLY A 25 -5.22 6.69 -33.12
C GLY A 25 -6.54 7.44 -32.88
N LEU A 26 -6.50 8.39 -31.94
CA LEU A 26 -7.63 9.20 -31.53
C LEU A 26 -7.82 10.38 -32.49
N ASN A 27 -8.95 10.42 -33.22
CA ASN A 27 -9.32 11.54 -34.08
C ASN A 27 -10.42 12.39 -33.43
N LEU A 28 -10.02 13.58 -32.97
CA LEU A 28 -10.92 14.59 -32.42
C LEU A 28 -11.23 15.72 -33.40
N ARG A 29 -10.54 15.78 -34.55
CA ARG A 29 -10.59 16.91 -35.48
C ARG A 29 -11.77 16.81 -36.44
N ASP A 30 -11.98 15.63 -37.01
CA ASP A 30 -12.98 15.44 -38.05
C ASP A 30 -14.35 15.18 -37.43
N ASP A 31 -15.43 15.41 -38.18
CA ASP A 31 -16.79 15.13 -37.72
C ASP A 31 -17.03 13.62 -37.55
N ILE A 32 -18.00 13.22 -36.72
CA ILE A 32 -18.31 11.81 -36.45
C ILE A 32 -18.67 11.02 -37.71
N THR A 33 -19.23 11.70 -38.72
CA THR A 33 -19.57 11.11 -40.02
C THR A 33 -18.37 10.88 -40.93
N ALA A 34 -17.25 11.56 -40.66
CA ALA A 34 -16.02 11.50 -41.43
C ALA A 34 -14.94 10.61 -40.79
N LEU A 35 -15.23 10.00 -39.63
CA LEU A 35 -14.29 9.14 -38.93
C LEU A 35 -13.98 7.89 -39.76
N ARG A 36 -12.69 7.58 -39.93
CA ARG A 36 -12.27 6.35 -40.61
C ARG A 36 -12.44 5.14 -39.69
N PRO A 37 -12.70 3.93 -40.23
CA PRO A 37 -12.87 2.72 -39.41
C PRO A 37 -11.67 2.33 -38.53
N ASN A 38 -10.48 2.88 -38.79
CA ASN A 38 -9.24 2.67 -38.04
C ASN A 38 -8.92 3.81 -37.06
N GLU A 39 -9.84 4.75 -36.85
CA GLU A 39 -9.71 5.86 -35.91
C GLU A 39 -10.70 5.69 -34.76
N ALA A 40 -10.31 6.17 -33.57
CA ALA A 40 -11.20 6.25 -32.42
C ALA A 40 -11.60 7.70 -32.16
N ARG A 41 -12.87 7.93 -31.81
CA ARG A 41 -13.29 9.23 -31.25
C ARG A 41 -13.05 9.29 -29.73
N VAL A 42 -13.24 8.16 -29.06
CA VAL A 42 -13.09 7.99 -27.60
C VAL A 42 -12.47 6.61 -27.33
N LEU A 43 -11.55 6.56 -26.37
CA LEU A 43 -10.97 5.32 -25.82
C LEU A 43 -11.09 5.36 -24.30
N GLU A 44 -12.13 4.73 -23.76
CA GLU A 44 -12.34 4.61 -22.31
C GLU A 44 -11.93 3.22 -21.80
N ASN A 45 -11.18 3.16 -20.70
CA ASN A 45 -10.67 1.92 -20.14
C ASN A 45 -9.85 1.05 -21.11
N TRP A 46 -9.19 1.66 -22.09
CA TRP A 46 -8.21 0.98 -22.95
C TRP A 46 -6.78 1.27 -22.49
N VAL A 47 -5.92 0.28 -22.59
CA VAL A 47 -4.47 0.35 -22.36
C VAL A 47 -3.78 0.00 -23.67
N ALA A 48 -2.98 0.95 -24.20
CA ALA A 48 -2.17 0.71 -25.37
C ALA A 48 -0.99 -0.21 -25.02
N ARG A 49 -0.87 -1.32 -25.74
CA ARG A 49 0.26 -2.25 -25.68
C ARG A 49 0.98 -2.28 -27.03
N SER A 50 2.12 -2.95 -27.09
CA SER A 50 2.83 -3.12 -28.35
C SER A 50 1.97 -3.90 -29.35
N GLY A 51 1.48 -3.22 -30.39
CA GLY A 51 0.70 -3.80 -31.49
C GLY A 51 -0.78 -4.11 -31.19
N ASN A 52 -1.32 -3.75 -30.01
CA ASN A 52 -2.74 -3.92 -29.71
C ASN A 52 -3.25 -2.93 -28.64
N LEU A 53 -4.57 -2.78 -28.57
CA LEU A 53 -5.24 -2.17 -27.42
C LEU A 53 -5.86 -3.30 -26.58
N GLY A 54 -5.59 -3.29 -25.28
CA GLY A 54 -6.27 -4.16 -24.30
C GLY A 54 -7.26 -3.35 -23.48
N ILE A 55 -8.32 -3.97 -23.00
CA ILE A 55 -9.21 -3.37 -22.00
C ILE A 55 -8.48 -3.44 -20.64
N ARG A 56 -8.66 -2.42 -19.80
CA ARG A 56 -8.21 -2.44 -18.40
C ARG A 56 -9.02 -3.49 -17.66
N ASP A 57 -8.33 -4.39 -16.97
CA ASP A 57 -9.00 -5.41 -16.16
C ASP A 57 -9.90 -4.74 -15.12
N GLY A 58 -11.05 -5.36 -14.85
CA GLY A 58 -11.94 -4.92 -13.79
C GLY A 58 -11.31 -5.15 -12.41
N TYR A 59 -12.05 -4.78 -11.37
CA TYR A 59 -11.72 -5.14 -9.99
C TYR A 59 -12.73 -6.17 -9.46
N ALA A 60 -12.29 -6.96 -8.50
CA ALA A 60 -13.15 -7.82 -7.71
C ALA A 60 -12.88 -7.54 -6.23
N ASP A 61 -13.93 -7.60 -5.41
CA ASP A 61 -13.79 -7.40 -3.97
C ASP A 61 -12.96 -8.54 -3.38
N HIS A 62 -11.84 -8.19 -2.76
CA HIS A 62 -11.02 -9.16 -2.03
C HIS A 62 -11.61 -9.40 -0.64
N ALA A 63 -11.66 -8.37 0.20
CA ALA A 63 -12.22 -8.45 1.55
C ALA A 63 -13.38 -7.47 1.73
N THR A 64 -14.48 -7.92 2.32
CA THR A 64 -15.70 -7.15 2.59
C THR A 64 -15.90 -6.94 4.10
N GLY A 65 -16.89 -6.14 4.51
CA GLY A 65 -17.21 -5.95 5.94
C GLY A 65 -16.33 -4.96 6.72
N ILE A 66 -15.45 -4.21 6.03
CA ILE A 66 -14.56 -3.20 6.65
C ILE A 66 -15.28 -1.86 6.88
N GLY A 67 -16.31 -1.54 6.08
CA GLY A 67 -17.21 -0.39 6.30
C GLY A 67 -16.58 1.00 6.18
N ALA A 68 -15.28 1.10 5.86
CA ALA A 68 -14.53 2.35 5.71
C ALA A 68 -13.37 2.16 4.72
N ASP A 69 -12.78 3.27 4.28
CA ASP A 69 -11.64 3.25 3.37
C ASP A 69 -10.42 2.60 4.04
N VAL A 70 -9.82 1.63 3.35
CA VAL A 70 -8.56 1.00 3.77
C VAL A 70 -7.41 1.95 3.50
N GLN A 71 -6.77 2.43 4.57
CA GLN A 71 -5.67 3.38 4.49
C GLN A 71 -4.29 2.72 4.58
N THR A 72 -4.24 1.50 5.09
CA THR A 72 -3.01 0.71 5.18
C THR A 72 -3.26 -0.75 4.85
N LEU A 73 -2.35 -1.36 4.10
CA LEU A 73 -2.23 -2.81 3.95
C LEU A 73 -0.80 -3.21 4.33
N ALA A 74 -0.67 -4.19 5.21
CA ALA A 74 0.61 -4.69 5.69
C ALA A 74 0.64 -6.22 5.68
N SER A 75 1.72 -6.81 5.18
CA SER A 75 1.91 -8.25 5.17
C SER A 75 2.66 -8.71 6.42
N PHE A 76 2.10 -9.65 7.15
CA PHE A 76 2.78 -10.44 8.17
C PHE A 76 3.24 -11.76 7.56
N VAL A 77 4.53 -12.04 7.63
CA VAL A 77 5.13 -13.31 7.22
C VAL A 77 5.85 -13.90 8.43
N GLY A 78 5.13 -14.70 9.20
CA GLY A 78 5.64 -15.38 10.38
C GLY A 78 6.21 -16.76 10.07
N LEU A 79 6.64 -17.45 11.13
CA LEU A 79 7.21 -18.80 11.04
C LEU A 79 6.20 -19.84 10.54
N THR A 80 4.94 -19.74 10.97
CA THR A 80 3.89 -20.73 10.71
C THR A 80 2.65 -20.15 10.03
N ALA A 81 2.57 -18.83 9.89
CA ALA A 81 1.41 -18.15 9.34
C ALA A 81 1.82 -16.96 8.48
N GLN A 82 1.09 -16.73 7.40
CA GLN A 82 1.16 -15.54 6.57
C GLN A 82 -0.20 -14.86 6.60
N LYS A 83 -0.21 -13.56 6.87
CA LYS A 83 -1.43 -12.79 7.06
C LYS A 83 -1.34 -11.44 6.37
N MET A 84 -2.47 -10.94 5.88
CA MET A 84 -2.59 -9.58 5.36
C MET A 84 -3.46 -8.77 6.32
N ILE A 85 -2.90 -7.69 6.85
CA ILE A 85 -3.54 -6.83 7.85
C ILE A 85 -3.94 -5.52 7.19
N ALA A 86 -5.20 -5.12 7.35
CA ALA A 86 -5.73 -3.86 6.86
C ALA A 86 -6.05 -2.90 8.00
N GLY A 87 -5.68 -1.62 7.86
CA GLY A 87 -6.09 -0.54 8.76
C GLY A 87 -7.19 0.30 8.14
N ALA A 88 -8.35 0.39 8.82
CA ALA A 88 -9.51 1.14 8.35
C ALA A 88 -10.46 1.47 9.50
N GLY A 89 -11.16 2.60 9.43
CA GLY A 89 -12.28 2.90 10.33
C GLY A 89 -11.99 2.91 11.84
N GLY A 90 -10.73 3.05 12.26
CA GLY A 90 -10.29 2.98 13.66
C GLY A 90 -10.04 1.55 14.15
N ALA A 91 -9.84 0.61 13.22
CA ALA A 91 -9.64 -0.80 13.49
C ALA A 91 -8.57 -1.43 12.58
N LEU A 92 -8.02 -2.54 13.06
CA LEU A 92 -7.12 -3.42 12.31
C LEU A 92 -7.86 -4.72 12.02
N TYR A 93 -7.82 -5.17 10.77
CA TYR A 93 -8.53 -6.34 10.28
C TYR A 93 -7.57 -7.37 9.67
N ASP A 94 -7.86 -8.65 9.82
CA ASP A 94 -7.30 -9.73 8.99
C ASP A 94 -8.12 -9.80 7.69
N VAL A 95 -7.43 -9.55 6.57
CA VAL A 95 -7.95 -9.58 5.20
C VAL A 95 -7.21 -10.61 4.34
N THR A 96 -6.62 -11.64 4.96
CA THR A 96 -5.83 -12.65 4.26
C THR A 96 -6.65 -13.43 3.23
N MET A 97 -7.87 -13.82 3.62
CA MET A 97 -8.77 -14.60 2.79
C MET A 97 -9.79 -13.71 2.09
N THR A 98 -10.21 -14.12 0.90
CA THR A 98 -11.33 -13.48 0.22
C THR A 98 -12.63 -13.66 1.02
N GLY A 99 -13.45 -12.62 1.11
CA GLY A 99 -14.73 -12.63 1.84
C GLY A 99 -14.77 -11.65 3.01
N SER A 100 -15.55 -11.95 4.06
CA SER A 100 -15.69 -11.03 5.20
C SER A 100 -14.38 -10.91 5.98
N ALA A 101 -13.91 -9.68 6.16
CA ALA A 101 -12.76 -9.35 6.99
C ALA A 101 -13.04 -9.68 8.46
N THR A 102 -12.00 -10.10 9.19
CA THR A 102 -12.08 -10.35 10.64
C THR A 102 -11.45 -9.20 11.40
N SER A 103 -12.19 -8.53 12.28
CA SER A 103 -11.62 -7.48 13.12
C SER A 103 -10.68 -8.08 14.18
N LEU A 104 -9.46 -7.55 14.27
CA LEU A 104 -8.43 -7.99 15.22
C LEU A 104 -8.33 -7.04 16.43
N ALA A 105 -8.43 -5.73 16.18
CA ALA A 105 -8.38 -4.70 17.21
C ALA A 105 -9.14 -3.45 16.74
N THR A 106 -9.63 -2.66 17.69
CA THR A 106 -10.45 -1.46 17.44
C THR A 106 -10.07 -0.35 18.41
N GLY A 107 -10.57 0.87 18.17
CA GLY A 107 -10.40 2.01 19.06
C GLY A 107 -9.22 2.92 18.71
N PHE A 108 -8.73 2.86 17.47
CA PHE A 108 -7.61 3.68 17.00
C PHE A 108 -8.08 5.02 16.41
N GLY A 109 -7.32 6.09 16.66
CA GLY A 109 -7.56 7.43 16.13
C GLY A 109 -7.09 7.63 14.69
N ALA A 110 -6.13 6.83 14.20
CA ALA A 110 -5.65 6.92 12.82
C ALA A 110 -5.40 5.54 12.16
N ASN A 111 -5.66 5.45 10.85
CA ASN A 111 -5.53 4.19 10.10
C ASN A 111 -4.36 4.16 9.09
N ARG A 112 -3.55 5.22 9.05
CA ARG A 112 -2.31 5.29 8.27
C ARG A 112 -1.15 4.79 9.12
N TRP A 113 -0.92 3.48 9.06
CA TRP A 113 0.14 2.82 9.81
C TRP A 113 1.38 2.68 8.92
N GLN A 114 2.54 3.04 9.44
CA GLN A 114 3.82 2.53 8.96
C GLN A 114 4.09 1.22 9.69
N SER A 115 4.56 0.21 8.96
CA SER A 115 4.74 -1.12 9.51
C SER A 115 6.10 -1.72 9.18
N ALA A 116 6.67 -2.45 10.14
CA ALA A 116 7.88 -3.23 9.94
C ALA A 116 7.72 -4.63 10.53
N LEU A 117 8.08 -5.64 9.74
CA LEU A 117 8.10 -7.04 10.17
C LEU A 117 9.51 -7.39 10.66
N TYR A 118 9.63 -7.79 11.92
CA TYR A 118 10.90 -8.21 12.50
C TYR A 118 10.70 -9.25 13.59
N ASN A 119 11.52 -10.30 13.59
CA ASN A 119 11.54 -11.35 14.62
C ASN A 119 10.11 -11.88 14.95
N ASN A 120 9.40 -12.34 13.92
CA ASN A 120 8.02 -12.84 13.98
C ASN A 120 7.02 -11.85 14.61
N ARG A 121 7.23 -10.55 14.39
CA ARG A 121 6.37 -9.49 14.89
C ARG A 121 6.18 -8.41 13.84
N LEU A 122 4.93 -8.15 13.46
CA LEU A 122 4.59 -6.98 12.63
C LEU A 122 4.28 -5.83 13.57
N MET A 123 5.17 -4.86 13.62
CA MET A 123 5.03 -3.66 14.44
C MET A 123 4.43 -2.56 13.58
N LEU A 124 3.48 -1.81 14.15
CA LEU A 124 2.73 -0.76 13.47
C LEU A 124 2.75 0.53 14.29
N VAL A 125 3.07 1.64 13.64
CA VAL A 125 3.11 3.00 14.22
C VAL A 125 2.31 3.95 13.32
N ASN A 126 1.60 4.93 13.88
CA ASN A 126 0.78 5.86 13.08
C ASN A 126 0.88 7.33 13.50
N GLY A 127 1.68 7.65 14.52
CA GLY A 127 1.89 9.00 15.03
C GLY A 127 0.77 9.57 15.89
N THR A 128 -0.24 8.76 16.25
CA THR A 128 -1.41 9.18 17.05
C THR A 128 -1.72 8.20 18.18
N ASP A 129 -1.72 6.90 17.89
CA ASP A 129 -2.07 5.83 18.81
C ASP A 129 -0.83 5.18 19.39
N THR A 130 -0.97 4.49 20.53
CA THR A 130 0.10 3.62 21.03
C THR A 130 0.45 2.60 19.95
N PRO A 131 1.74 2.40 19.60
CA PRO A 131 2.12 1.49 18.54
C PRO A 131 1.62 0.09 18.82
N GLN A 132 1.22 -0.61 17.77
CA GLN A 132 0.65 -1.95 17.85
C GLN A 132 1.66 -3.00 17.39
N SER A 133 1.45 -4.23 17.84
CA SER A 133 2.31 -5.37 17.57
C SER A 133 1.44 -6.58 17.29
N TYR A 134 1.58 -7.15 16.11
CA TYR A 134 0.89 -8.36 15.67
C TYR A 134 1.83 -9.55 15.65
N ASP A 135 1.40 -10.65 16.26
CA ASP A 135 2.22 -11.86 16.48
C ASP A 135 1.89 -13.04 15.56
N GLY A 136 0.95 -12.85 14.63
CA GLY A 136 0.40 -13.90 13.78
C GLY A 136 -0.97 -14.40 14.21
N SER A 137 -1.47 -13.95 15.38
CA SER A 137 -2.79 -14.27 15.88
C SER A 137 -3.49 -13.04 16.48
N THR A 138 -2.80 -12.32 17.38
CA THR A 138 -3.35 -11.22 18.16
C THR A 138 -2.63 -9.91 17.90
N VAL A 139 -3.37 -8.80 17.96
CA VAL A 139 -2.82 -7.44 17.99
C VAL A 139 -2.79 -6.98 19.44
N SER A 140 -1.65 -6.48 19.88
CA SER A 140 -1.47 -5.91 21.22
C SER A 140 -0.67 -4.61 21.16
N ALA A 141 -0.89 -3.73 22.14
CA ALA A 141 -0.09 -2.54 22.29
C ALA A 141 1.38 -2.92 22.56
N SER A 142 2.30 -2.26 21.85
CA SER A 142 3.73 -2.43 22.04
C SER A 142 4.18 -1.91 23.41
N GLY A 143 5.26 -2.48 23.95
CA GLY A 143 5.89 -2.04 25.19
C GLY A 143 7.07 -1.10 24.97
N TRP A 144 7.05 -0.31 23.89
CA TRP A 144 8.10 0.68 23.64
C TRP A 144 8.10 1.76 24.73
N THR A 145 9.27 2.09 25.23
CA THR A 145 9.48 3.13 26.23
C THR A 145 10.78 3.88 25.94
N GLY A 146 11.01 5.02 26.56
CA GLY A 146 12.25 5.78 26.41
C GLY A 146 12.22 7.05 27.24
N SER A 147 13.37 7.49 27.75
CA SER A 147 13.45 8.74 28.50
C SER A 147 13.18 9.93 27.58
N GLY A 148 12.04 10.60 27.78
CA GLY A 148 11.60 11.71 26.93
C GLY A 148 10.97 11.28 25.61
N LEU A 149 10.58 10.01 25.46
CA LEU A 149 9.82 9.50 24.31
C LEU A 149 8.32 9.62 24.58
N THR A 150 7.59 10.27 23.68
CA THR A 150 6.13 10.14 23.64
C THR A 150 5.76 8.98 22.72
N VAL A 151 5.40 7.83 23.29
CA VAL A 151 5.22 6.57 22.55
C VAL A 151 4.14 6.67 21.47
N THR A 152 3.07 7.43 21.71
CA THR A 152 1.98 7.67 20.73
C THR A 152 2.42 8.53 19.54
N ASN A 153 3.51 9.29 19.66
CA ASN A 153 4.01 10.14 18.58
C ASN A 153 4.88 9.36 17.58
N LEU A 154 5.15 8.07 17.81
CA LEU A 154 5.92 7.28 16.86
C LEU A 154 5.18 7.14 15.54
N VAL A 155 5.79 7.61 14.44
CA VAL A 155 5.13 7.77 13.13
C VAL A 155 5.80 6.98 12.01
N ASN A 156 7.08 6.64 12.15
CA ASN A 156 7.80 5.82 11.18
C ASN A 156 8.63 4.76 11.91
N ILE A 157 8.79 3.60 11.27
CA ILE A 157 9.51 2.44 11.78
C ILE A 157 10.31 1.78 10.66
N ALA A 158 11.58 1.47 10.93
CA ALA A 158 12.44 0.78 10.00
C ALA A 158 13.33 -0.23 10.73
N ILE A 159 13.76 -1.27 10.02
CA ILE A 159 14.70 -2.27 10.53
C ILE A 159 16.02 -2.10 9.78
N VAL A 160 17.08 -1.77 10.50
CA VAL A 160 18.42 -1.64 9.93
C VAL A 160 19.42 -2.26 10.89
N ARG A 161 20.30 -3.13 10.38
CA ARG A 161 21.33 -3.85 11.17
C ARG A 161 20.79 -4.55 12.42
N ASN A 162 19.76 -5.38 12.24
CA ASN A 162 19.11 -6.15 13.32
C ASN A 162 18.58 -5.26 14.46
N ARG A 163 18.17 -4.04 14.14
CA ARG A 163 17.68 -3.07 15.11
C ARG A 163 16.44 -2.37 14.58
N VAL A 164 15.47 -2.20 15.47
CA VAL A 164 14.30 -1.35 15.24
C VAL A 164 14.71 0.10 15.43
N TRP A 165 14.42 0.91 14.43
CA TRP A 165 14.54 2.36 14.43
C TRP A 165 13.15 2.96 14.32
N LEU A 166 12.92 4.02 15.10
CA LEU A 166 11.63 4.67 15.27
C LEU A 166 11.81 6.18 15.11
N VAL A 167 10.86 6.80 14.43
CA VAL A 167 10.79 8.26 14.26
C VAL A 167 9.64 8.80 15.07
N GLU A 168 9.89 9.88 15.82
CA GLU A 168 8.87 10.61 16.52
C GLU A 168 8.32 11.76 15.66
N ASN A 169 7.00 11.89 15.64
CA ASN A 169 6.30 12.94 14.90
C ASN A 169 6.73 14.33 15.36
N ASN A 170 6.89 15.26 14.41
CA ASN A 170 7.33 16.63 14.64
C ASN A 170 8.66 16.75 15.42
N SER A 171 9.56 15.77 15.29
CA SER A 171 10.85 15.74 15.98
C SER A 171 12.01 15.41 15.06
N ALA A 172 13.19 15.95 15.35
CA ALA A 172 14.45 15.49 14.77
C ALA A 172 15.01 14.27 15.50
N ASP A 173 14.56 14.01 16.74
CA ASP A 173 15.05 12.87 17.51
C ASP A 173 14.53 11.57 16.92
N VAL A 174 15.43 10.62 16.73
CA VAL A 174 15.10 9.24 16.37
C VAL A 174 15.45 8.32 17.52
N TRP A 175 14.79 7.18 17.57
CA TRP A 175 14.88 6.24 18.68
C TRP A 175 15.29 4.89 18.15
N TYR A 176 16.15 4.20 18.88
CA TYR A 176 16.58 2.86 18.49
C TYR A 176 16.48 1.88 19.65
N ALA A 177 16.01 0.67 19.35
CA ALA A 177 15.93 -0.41 20.31
C ALA A 177 17.28 -1.12 20.49
N ALA A 178 17.40 -1.98 21.51
CA ALA A 178 18.50 -2.93 21.56
C ALA A 178 18.49 -3.85 20.31
N ILE A 179 19.64 -4.44 19.98
CA ILE A 179 19.74 -5.38 18.84
C ILE A 179 18.80 -6.57 19.11
N GLY A 180 18.01 -6.97 18.11
CA GLY A 180 17.07 -8.09 18.22
C GLY A 180 15.79 -7.80 19.01
N ALA A 181 15.67 -6.62 19.63
CA ALA A 181 14.52 -6.29 20.46
C ALA A 181 13.28 -5.94 19.61
N ILE A 182 12.12 -6.45 20.04
CA ILE A 182 10.79 -6.18 19.46
C ILE A 182 9.89 -5.37 20.39
N THR A 183 10.39 -5.04 21.57
CA THR A 183 9.73 -4.22 22.60
C THR A 183 10.80 -3.74 23.60
N GLY A 184 10.45 -2.78 24.47
CA GLY A 184 11.29 -2.35 25.58
C GLY A 184 11.81 -0.92 25.45
N ALA A 185 12.88 -0.61 26.20
CA ALA A 185 13.44 0.73 26.25
C ALA A 185 14.23 1.06 24.98
N CYS A 186 13.90 2.18 24.37
CA CYS A 186 14.59 2.77 23.24
C CYS A 186 15.57 3.85 23.72
N THR A 187 16.70 3.94 23.02
CA THR A 187 17.70 4.98 23.24
C THR A 187 17.50 6.09 22.23
N LYS A 188 17.54 7.35 22.71
CA LYS A 188 17.47 8.54 21.86
C LYS A 188 18.76 8.71 21.07
N PHE A 189 18.63 8.97 19.77
CA PHE A 189 19.69 9.45 18.91
C PHE A 189 19.29 10.83 18.37
N GLN A 190 20.02 11.85 18.81
CA GLN A 190 19.69 13.24 18.52
C GLN A 190 20.27 13.66 17.17
N LEU A 191 19.45 13.65 16.12
CA LEU A 191 19.90 14.10 14.79
C LEU A 191 20.16 15.62 14.75
N SER A 192 19.66 16.39 15.71
CA SER A 192 19.94 17.83 15.83
C SER A 192 21.43 18.16 15.98
N GLN A 193 22.26 17.20 16.36
CA GLN A 193 23.71 17.38 16.42
C GLN A 193 24.40 17.29 15.05
N ILE A 194 23.69 16.78 14.04
CA ILE A 194 24.23 16.47 12.71
C ILE A 194 23.48 17.24 11.62
N ALA A 195 22.15 17.28 11.71
CA ALA A 195 21.29 17.97 10.77
C ALA A 195 21.22 19.47 11.08
N ALA A 196 21.20 20.30 10.04
CA ALA A 196 21.07 21.75 10.17
C ALA A 196 19.70 22.21 10.74
N GLY A 197 18.70 21.32 10.74
CA GLY A 197 17.37 21.56 11.27
C GLY A 197 16.31 20.66 10.60
N GLY A 198 15.05 20.89 10.97
CA GLY A 198 13.90 20.13 10.47
C GLY A 198 13.55 18.93 11.34
N ILE A 199 12.72 18.04 10.79
CA ILE A 199 12.27 16.81 11.46
C ILE A 199 12.73 15.60 10.68
N CYS A 200 12.89 14.45 11.34
CA CYS A 200 13.16 13.21 10.64
C CYS A 200 11.88 12.71 9.99
N MET A 201 11.94 12.39 8.69
CA MET A 201 10.79 11.95 7.91
C MET A 201 10.79 10.43 7.72
N ALA A 202 11.97 9.84 7.50
CA ALA A 202 12.10 8.43 7.23
C ALA A 202 13.48 7.90 7.63
N ILE A 203 13.54 6.59 7.84
CA ILE A 203 14.75 5.83 8.11
C ILE A 203 14.78 4.67 7.11
N GLY A 204 15.96 4.37 6.58
CA GLY A 204 16.15 3.25 5.66
C GLY A 204 17.55 2.67 5.72
N SER A 205 17.75 1.55 5.04
CA SER A 205 19.07 1.02 4.76
C SER A 205 19.53 1.48 3.37
N TRP A 206 20.83 1.76 3.24
CA TRP A 206 21.47 2.03 1.97
C TRP A 206 22.74 1.19 1.87
N SER A 207 22.78 0.26 0.92
CA SER A 207 23.99 -0.50 0.64
C SER A 207 24.98 0.36 -0.16
N ARG A 208 26.17 0.56 0.39
CA ARG A 208 27.27 1.22 -0.33
C ARG A 208 28.23 0.15 -0.80
N ASP A 209 28.32 -0.02 -2.11
CA ASP A 209 29.37 -0.85 -2.71
C ASP A 209 30.58 0.02 -3.03
N ALA A 210 31.65 -0.13 -2.24
CA ALA A 210 32.89 0.64 -2.37
C ALA A 210 34.15 -0.25 -2.45
N GLY A 211 34.00 -1.53 -2.80
CA GLY A 211 35.12 -2.46 -2.99
C GLY A 211 35.55 -3.27 -1.76
N ASP A 212 34.97 -3.02 -0.58
CA ASP A 212 35.19 -3.78 0.67
C ASP A 212 34.01 -4.72 1.04
N GLY A 213 33.10 -4.96 0.08
CA GLY A 213 31.86 -5.71 0.28
C GLY A 213 30.64 -4.80 0.50
N ALA A 214 29.45 -5.38 0.45
CA ALA A 214 28.21 -4.65 0.71
C ALA A 214 28.13 -4.25 2.19
N ASP A 215 28.30 -2.96 2.49
CA ASP A 215 28.07 -2.42 3.83
C ASP A 215 26.77 -1.62 3.87
N ASP A 216 25.86 -2.00 4.77
CA ASP A 216 24.52 -1.41 4.88
C ASP A 216 24.53 -0.21 5.82
N MET A 217 24.46 1.00 5.29
CA MET A 217 24.36 2.21 6.10
C MET A 217 22.94 2.44 6.60
N THR A 218 22.80 2.95 7.83
CA THR A 218 21.53 3.53 8.29
C THR A 218 21.42 4.95 7.76
N VAL A 219 20.41 5.20 6.94
CA VAL A 219 20.12 6.52 6.36
C VAL A 219 18.93 7.15 7.07
N PHE A 220 19.09 8.41 7.43
CA PHE A 220 18.04 9.25 8.00
C PHE A 220 17.70 10.33 6.98
N VAL A 221 16.43 10.42 6.59
CA VAL A 221 15.94 11.44 5.66
C VAL A 221 15.29 12.56 6.47
N MET A 222 15.79 13.79 6.31
CA MET A 222 15.29 14.97 7.01
C MET A 222 14.29 15.72 6.14
N SER A 223 13.40 16.49 6.77
CA SER A 223 12.42 17.34 6.05
C SER A 223 13.06 18.48 5.26
N THR A 224 14.34 18.76 5.49
CA THR A 224 15.10 19.86 4.88
C THR A 224 15.76 19.50 3.55
N GLY A 225 15.67 18.25 3.11
CA GLY A 225 16.30 17.74 1.88
C GLY A 225 17.55 16.93 2.19
#